data_AF-A0A4S0N2P1-F1
#
_entry.id   AF-A0A4S0N2P1-F1
#
_cell.length_a   1.000
_cell.length_b   1.000
_cell.length_c   1.000
_cell.angle_alpha   90.00
_cell.angle_beta   90.00
_cell.angle_gamma   90.00
#
_symmetry.space_group_name_H-M   'P 1'
#
loop_
_entity.id
_entity.type
_entity.pdbx_description
1 polymer ?
#
loop_
_entity_poly.entity_id
_entity_poly.type
_entity_poly.pdbx_seq_one_letter_code
_entity_poly.pdbx_strand_id
1 'polypeptide(L)'
;FLLKRRIMNRAHSFWSAGFFGAGLFGGTMAHLGLSPQLHLALVVPMVAVAMALFLGGFEPAPARFAATGGKAPMLARPTLPILVLVAVTLSAMLLEGASIDWSAIYMRTVFDSGPFVAGFTVALFAFSQATTRFF
;
A
#
# COMPACT_ATOMS: atom_id res chain seq x y z
N PHE A 1 19.25 14.74 3.24
CA PHE A 1 19.66 16.11 2.87
C PHE A 1 19.18 17.20 3.83
N LEU A 2 18.13 17.01 4.65
CA LEU A 2 17.93 17.78 5.89
C LEU A 2 18.05 16.89 7.16
N LEU A 3 17.48 15.68 7.09
CA LEU A 3 17.43 14.72 8.21
C LEU A 3 18.72 13.88 8.41
N LYS A 4 19.77 14.09 7.61
CA LYS A 4 21.05 13.33 7.59
C LYS A 4 20.96 11.78 7.67
N ARG A 5 19.79 11.18 7.42
CA ARG A 5 19.55 9.74 7.39
C ARG A 5 18.62 9.33 6.25
N ARG A 6 18.64 8.05 5.85
CA ARG A 6 17.69 7.47 4.90
C ARG A 6 16.34 7.24 5.59
N ILE A 7 15.24 7.67 4.96
CA ILE A 7 13.88 7.59 5.55
C ILE A 7 12.90 6.76 4.72
N MET A 8 13.33 6.23 3.56
CA MET A 8 12.42 5.58 2.62
C MET A 8 11.72 4.35 3.21
N ASN A 9 12.47 3.49 3.92
CA ASN A 9 11.91 2.31 4.58
C ASN A 9 10.88 2.70 5.64
N ARG A 10 11.19 3.72 6.46
CA ARG A 10 10.27 4.23 7.48
C ARG A 10 9.01 4.86 6.89
N ALA A 11 9.12 5.59 5.78
CA ALA A 11 7.96 6.10 5.07
C ALA A 11 7.06 4.96 4.56
N HIS A 12 7.65 3.89 4.01
CA HIS A 12 6.91 2.69 3.62
C HIS A 12 6.31 1.93 4.81
N SER A 13 6.95 1.97 5.98
CA SER A 13 6.39 1.42 7.22
C SER A 13 5.09 2.14 7.62
N PHE A 14 5.04 3.47 7.55
CA PHE A 14 3.81 4.22 7.81
C PHE A 14 2.70 3.90 6.81
N TRP A 15 3.05 3.72 5.53
CA TRP A 15 2.10 3.25 4.52
C TRP A 15 1.53 1.87 4.88
N SER A 16 2.40 0.92 5.23
CA SER A 16 1.99 -0.43 5.66
C SER A 16 1.15 -0.40 6.95
N ALA A 17 1.44 0.50 7.90
CA ALA A 17 0.65 0.67 9.11
C ALA A 17 -0.77 1.21 8.79
N GLY A 18 -0.88 2.16 7.87
CA GLY A 18 -2.17 2.62 7.36
C GLY A 18 -2.94 1.50 6.68
N PHE A 19 -2.25 0.68 5.88
CA PHE A 19 -2.87 -0.47 5.20
C PHE A 19 -3.34 -1.55 6.19
N PHE A 20 -2.58 -1.82 7.24
CA PHE A 20 -3.00 -2.67 8.36
C PHE A 20 -4.30 -2.16 9.00
N GLY A 21 -4.35 -0.86 9.33
CA GLY A 21 -5.54 -0.24 9.90
C GLY A 21 -6.75 -0.33 8.98
N ALA A 22 -6.57 -0.08 7.68
CA ALA A 22 -7.62 -0.22 6.67
C ALA A 22 -8.12 -1.67 6.53
N GLY A 23 -7.22 -2.65 6.59
CA GLY A 23 -7.57 -4.08 6.57
C GLY A 23 -8.41 -4.50 7.77
N LEU A 24 -8.03 -4.05 8.98
CA LEU A 24 -8.84 -4.27 10.20
C LEU A 24 -10.21 -3.63 10.08
N PHE A 25 -10.26 -2.35 9.69
CA PHE A 25 -11.51 -1.62 9.51
C PHE A 25 -12.44 -2.32 8.52
N GLY A 26 -11.93 -2.70 7.34
CA GLY A 26 -12.70 -3.40 6.32
C GLY A 26 -13.18 -4.79 6.78
N GLY A 27 -12.34 -5.55 7.47
CA GLY A 27 -12.70 -6.82 8.08
C GLY A 27 -13.81 -6.69 9.13
N THR A 28 -13.77 -5.64 9.95
CA THR A 28 -14.84 -5.33 10.91
C THR A 28 -16.14 -4.94 10.20
N MET A 29 -16.10 -4.07 9.18
CA MET A 29 -17.31 -3.72 8.42
C MET A 29 -17.95 -4.95 7.76
N ALA A 30 -17.14 -5.85 7.19
CA ALA A 30 -17.62 -7.10 6.63
C ALA A 30 -18.23 -8.02 7.70
N HIS A 31 -17.63 -8.08 8.89
CA HIS A 31 -18.16 -8.86 10.01
C HIS A 31 -19.52 -8.32 10.52
N LEU A 32 -19.69 -7.00 10.51
CA LEU A 32 -20.96 -6.34 10.82
C LEU A 32 -22.03 -6.52 9.73
N GLY A 33 -21.71 -7.21 8.64
CA GLY A 33 -22.66 -7.50 7.55
C GLY A 33 -22.94 -6.30 6.65
N LEU A 34 -22.09 -5.26 6.66
CA LEU A 34 -22.27 -4.14 5.75
C LEU A 34 -22.06 -4.61 4.32
N SER A 35 -22.97 -4.22 3.44
CA SER A 35 -22.81 -4.46 2.01
C SER A 35 -21.58 -3.69 1.49
N PRO A 36 -20.87 -4.23 0.47
CA PRO A 36 -19.74 -3.54 -0.15
C PRO A 36 -20.12 -2.14 -0.66
N GLN A 37 -21.34 -1.97 -1.17
CA GLN A 37 -21.86 -0.70 -1.67
C GLN A 37 -21.97 0.34 -0.55
N LEU A 38 -22.55 -0.04 0.60
CA LEU A 38 -22.66 0.86 1.74
C LEU A 38 -21.28 1.18 2.33
N HIS A 39 -20.40 0.18 2.44
CA HIS A 39 -19.04 0.39 2.88
C HIS A 39 -18.30 1.41 1.99
N LEU A 40 -18.37 1.26 0.66
CA LEU A 40 -17.77 2.21 -0.28
C LEU A 40 -18.43 3.60 -0.20
N ALA A 41 -19.76 3.67 -0.09
CA ALA A 41 -20.49 4.93 0.03
C ALA A 41 -20.09 5.74 1.28
N LEU A 42 -19.63 5.06 2.35
CA LEU A 42 -19.11 5.69 3.56
C LEU A 42 -17.62 6.03 3.45
N VAL A 43 -16.80 5.10 2.93
CA VAL A 43 -15.34 5.25 2.93
C VAL A 43 -14.88 6.30 1.91
N VAL A 44 -15.49 6.37 0.73
CA VAL A 44 -15.11 7.35 -0.29
C VAL A 44 -15.21 8.80 0.21
N PRO A 45 -16.34 9.28 0.76
CA PRO A 45 -16.41 10.64 1.29
C PRO A 45 -15.52 10.83 2.50
N MET A 46 -15.38 9.83 3.38
CA MET A 46 -14.46 9.88 4.52
C MET A 46 -13.01 10.13 4.07
N VAL A 47 -12.53 9.38 3.06
CA VAL A 47 -11.18 9.54 2.50
C VAL A 47 -11.04 10.88 1.79
N ALA A 48 -12.05 11.31 1.03
CA ALA A 48 -12.04 12.61 0.36
C ALA A 48 -11.91 13.78 1.35
N VAL A 49 -12.68 13.74 2.45
CA VAL A 49 -12.58 14.72 3.54
C VAL A 49 -11.20 14.65 4.21
N ALA A 50 -10.69 13.46 4.51
CA ALA A 50 -9.36 13.30 5.09
C ALA A 50 -8.27 13.87 4.16
N MET A 51 -8.34 13.63 2.85
CA MET A 51 -7.42 14.20 1.88
C MET A 51 -7.50 15.73 1.86
N ALA A 52 -8.69 16.31 1.85
CA ALA A 52 -8.86 17.76 1.90
C ALA A 52 -8.27 18.37 3.19
N LEU A 53 -8.50 17.72 4.34
CA LEU A 53 -8.03 18.19 5.64
C LEU A 53 -6.51 18.06 5.81
N PHE A 54 -5.92 16.93 5.42
CA PHE A 54 -4.50 16.64 5.68
C PHE A 54 -3.58 17.03 4.52
N LEU A 55 -4.08 17.02 3.28
CA LEU A 55 -3.28 17.27 2.08
C LEU A 55 -3.74 18.51 1.28
N GLY A 56 -4.84 19.18 1.67
CA GLY A 56 -5.36 20.35 0.93
C GLY A 56 -4.41 21.55 0.89
N GLY A 57 -3.53 21.69 1.90
CA GLY A 57 -2.46 22.69 1.94
C GLY A 57 -1.06 22.11 1.72
N PHE A 58 -0.96 20.91 1.15
CA PHE A 58 0.33 20.26 0.93
C PHE A 58 1.10 20.97 -0.18
N GLU A 59 2.24 21.57 0.18
CA GLU A 59 3.20 22.11 -0.78
C GLU A 59 4.24 21.05 -1.14
N PRO A 60 4.29 20.58 -2.41
CA PRO A 60 5.28 19.60 -2.84
C PRO A 60 6.70 20.14 -2.70
N ALA A 61 7.64 19.24 -2.38
CA ALA A 61 9.05 19.60 -2.36
C ALA A 61 9.50 20.09 -3.75
N PRO A 62 10.39 21.11 -3.83
CA PRO A 62 10.95 21.54 -5.10
C PRO A 62 11.54 20.36 -5.88
N ALA A 63 11.35 20.37 -7.20
CA ALA A 63 11.92 19.34 -8.06
C ALA A 63 13.42 19.23 -7.81
N ARG A 64 13.91 18.00 -7.63
CA ARG A 64 15.36 17.77 -7.59
C ARG A 64 15.91 18.13 -8.96
N PHE A 65 16.95 18.96 -9.02
CA PHE A 65 17.64 19.32 -10.26
C PHE A 65 17.86 18.07 -11.11
N ALA A 66 17.12 17.97 -12.22
CA ALA A 66 17.46 17.05 -13.28
C ALA A 66 18.74 17.61 -13.88
N ALA A 67 19.87 17.05 -13.49
CA ALA A 67 21.18 17.44 -13.98
C ALA A 67 21.35 16.95 -15.43
N THR A 68 20.56 17.47 -16.36
CA THR A 68 20.76 17.43 -17.81
C THR A 68 19.77 18.42 -18.43
N GLY A 69 20.26 19.49 -19.06
CA GLY A 69 19.46 20.53 -19.72
C GLY A 69 18.70 20.07 -20.97
N GLY A 70 18.43 18.77 -21.13
CA GLY A 70 17.67 18.19 -22.23
C GLY A 70 16.24 17.85 -21.80
N LYS A 71 15.29 17.94 -22.74
CA LYS A 71 13.94 17.39 -22.53
C LYS A 71 14.05 15.91 -22.17
N ALA A 72 13.43 15.51 -21.06
CA ALA A 72 13.32 14.10 -20.71
C ALA A 72 12.62 13.35 -21.87
N PRO A 73 13.08 12.15 -22.24
CA PRO A 73 12.45 11.38 -23.30
C PRO A 73 11.01 11.04 -22.90
N MET A 74 10.06 11.22 -23.82
CA MET A 74 8.65 10.86 -23.59
C MET A 74 8.47 9.34 -23.39
N LEU A 75 9.38 8.53 -23.92
CA LEU A 75 9.40 7.09 -23.76
C LEU A 75 10.83 6.61 -23.49
N ALA A 76 11.05 6.05 -22.31
CA ALA A 76 12.31 5.42 -21.94
C ALA A 76 12.26 3.92 -22.21
N ARG A 77 13.24 3.38 -22.93
CA ARG A 77 13.40 1.93 -23.10
C ARG A 77 14.13 1.35 -21.88
N PRO A 78 13.67 0.23 -21.30
CA PRO A 78 14.36 -0.38 -20.17
C PRO A 78 15.74 -0.86 -20.61
N THR A 79 16.75 -0.56 -19.81
CA THR A 79 18.10 -1.09 -20.02
C THR A 79 18.21 -2.50 -19.44
N LEU A 80 19.23 -3.26 -19.86
CA LEU A 80 19.47 -4.61 -19.32
C LEU A 80 19.57 -4.61 -17.77
N PRO A 81 20.30 -3.67 -17.11
CA PRO A 81 20.29 -3.58 -15.65
C PRO A 81 18.89 -3.37 -15.04
N ILE A 82 18.03 -2.58 -15.68
CA ILE A 82 16.64 -2.40 -15.24
C ILE A 82 15.87 -3.71 -15.37
N LEU A 83 16.02 -4.45 -16.48
CA LEU A 83 15.35 -5.74 -16.67
C LEU A 83 15.80 -6.77 -15.63
N VAL A 84 17.08 -6.78 -15.24
CA VAL A 84 17.57 -7.62 -14.14
C VAL A 84 16.91 -7.24 -12.81
N LEU A 85 16.81 -5.93 -12.51
CA LEU A 85 16.10 -5.46 -11.31
C LEU A 85 14.62 -5.89 -11.31
N VAL A 86 13.95 -5.78 -12.46
CA VAL A 86 12.57 -6.26 -12.62
C VAL A 86 12.50 -7.75 -12.33
N ALA A 87 13.36 -8.57 -12.95
CA ALA A 87 13.33 -10.02 -12.76
C ALA A 87 13.50 -10.43 -11.29
N VAL A 88 14.41 -9.76 -10.56
CA VAL A 88 14.65 -10.06 -9.14
C VAL A 88 13.50 -9.56 -8.24
N THR A 89 12.94 -8.39 -8.54
CA THR A 89 11.85 -7.81 -7.72
C THR A 89 10.48 -8.40 -8.03
N LEU A 90 10.29 -8.98 -9.22
CA LEU A 90 9.02 -9.54 -9.67
C LEU A 90 8.49 -10.62 -8.73
N SER A 91 9.35 -11.54 -8.30
CA SER A 91 8.95 -12.63 -7.40
C SER A 91 8.41 -12.11 -6.07
N ALA A 92 9.06 -11.08 -5.50
CA ALA A 92 8.61 -10.45 -4.27
C ALA A 92 7.28 -9.70 -4.47
N MET A 93 7.14 -8.96 -5.58
CA MET A 93 5.90 -8.27 -5.92
C MET A 93 4.74 -9.22 -6.19
N LEU A 94 5.00 -10.34 -6.86
CA LEU A 94 4.00 -11.37 -7.13
C LEU A 94 3.52 -12.02 -5.82
N LEU A 95 4.44 -12.35 -4.92
CA LEU A 95 4.10 -12.91 -3.61
C LEU A 95 3.32 -11.91 -2.74
N GLU A 96 3.74 -10.64 -2.75
CA GLU A 96 3.05 -9.56 -2.04
C GLU A 96 1.62 -9.37 -2.57
N GLY A 97 1.45 -9.25 -3.89
CA GLY A 97 0.12 -9.14 -4.52
C GLY A 97 -0.75 -10.36 -4.27
N ALA A 98 -0.22 -11.57 -4.48
CA ALA A 98 -0.95 -12.81 -4.23
C ALA A 98 -1.42 -12.92 -2.77
N SER A 99 -0.58 -12.49 -1.82
CA SER A 99 -0.94 -12.50 -0.40
C SER A 99 -2.10 -11.54 -0.11
N ILE A 100 -2.12 -10.35 -0.72
CA ILE A 100 -3.18 -9.35 -0.51
C ILE A 100 -4.50 -9.81 -1.15
N ASP A 101 -4.45 -10.31 -2.38
CA ASP A 101 -5.65 -10.61 -3.16
C ASP A 101 -6.29 -11.95 -2.78
N TRP A 102 -5.49 -12.95 -2.44
CA TRP A 102 -5.96 -14.33 -2.25
C TRP A 102 -6.05 -14.78 -0.81
N SER A 103 -5.34 -14.17 0.14
CA SER A 103 -5.32 -14.68 1.53
C SER A 103 -6.71 -14.72 2.16
N ALA A 104 -7.53 -13.67 2.01
CA ALA A 104 -8.89 -13.65 2.54
C ALA A 104 -9.78 -14.70 1.85
N ILE A 105 -9.63 -14.88 0.53
CA ILE A 105 -10.37 -15.89 -0.24
C ILE A 105 -9.98 -17.29 0.25
N TYR A 106 -8.67 -17.57 0.35
CA TYR A 106 -8.13 -18.84 0.79
C TYR A 106 -8.61 -19.22 2.20
N MET A 107 -8.59 -18.27 3.14
CA MET A 107 -9.11 -18.50 4.49
C MET A 107 -10.60 -18.83 4.48
N ARG A 108 -11.40 -18.15 3.66
CA ARG A 108 -12.82 -18.42 3.54
C ARG A 108 -13.10 -19.75 2.83
N THR A 109 -12.37 -20.08 1.76
CA THR A 109 -12.70 -21.24 0.91
C THR A 109 -12.13 -22.55 1.43
N VAL A 110 -10.96 -22.53 2.09
CA VAL A 110 -10.29 -23.74 2.58
C VAL A 110 -10.55 -23.98 4.05
N PHE A 111 -10.65 -22.92 4.86
CA PHE A 111 -10.80 -23.02 6.31
C PHE A 111 -12.19 -22.61 6.83
N ASP A 112 -13.12 -22.26 5.92
CA ASP A 112 -14.47 -21.78 6.26
C ASP A 112 -14.46 -20.65 7.31
N SER A 113 -13.45 -19.78 7.24
CA SER A 113 -13.26 -18.73 8.24
C SER A 113 -14.32 -17.62 8.09
N GLY A 114 -14.78 -17.07 9.22
CA GLY A 114 -15.67 -15.91 9.21
C GLY A 114 -15.03 -14.63 8.62
N PRO A 115 -15.84 -13.62 8.23
CA PRO A 115 -15.37 -12.43 7.50
C PRO A 115 -14.25 -11.65 8.19
N PHE A 116 -14.30 -11.55 9.52
CA PHE A 116 -13.27 -10.86 10.30
C PHE A 116 -11.92 -11.57 10.20
N VAL A 117 -11.90 -12.90 10.41
CA VAL A 117 -10.66 -13.70 10.37
C VAL A 117 -10.07 -13.71 8.97
N ALA A 118 -10.92 -13.81 7.94
CA ALA A 118 -10.49 -13.67 6.54
C ALA A 118 -9.89 -12.29 6.23
N GLY A 119 -10.49 -11.20 6.72
CA GLY A 119 -9.92 -9.85 6.56
C GLY A 119 -8.64 -9.63 7.39
N PHE A 120 -8.55 -10.28 8.55
CA PHE A 120 -7.42 -10.17 9.46
C PHE A 120 -6.12 -10.73 8.87
N THR A 121 -6.17 -11.74 8.00
CA THR A 121 -4.96 -12.28 7.36
C THR A 121 -4.28 -11.27 6.44
N VAL A 122 -5.05 -10.48 5.70
CA VAL A 122 -4.54 -9.35 4.90
C VAL A 122 -3.89 -8.31 5.83
N ALA A 123 -4.55 -8.00 6.96
CA ALA A 123 -4.03 -7.07 7.95
C ALA A 123 -2.70 -7.56 8.55
N LEU A 124 -2.59 -8.83 8.93
CA LEU A 124 -1.38 -9.42 9.50
C LEU A 124 -0.17 -9.34 8.55
N PHE A 125 -0.40 -9.51 7.25
CA PHE A 125 0.63 -9.30 6.24
C PHE A 125 1.13 -7.84 6.24
N ALA A 126 0.21 -6.86 6.18
CA ALA A 126 0.56 -5.44 6.21
C ALA A 126 1.26 -5.05 7.53
N PHE A 127 0.85 -5.63 8.66
CA PHE A 127 1.51 -5.44 9.97
C PHE A 127 2.95 -5.95 9.96
N SER A 128 3.19 -7.13 9.36
CA SER A 128 4.53 -7.69 9.22
C SER A 128 5.44 -6.79 8.37
N GLN A 129 4.92 -6.19 7.31
CA GLN A 129 5.65 -5.19 6.53
C GLN A 129 5.91 -3.90 7.32
N ALA A 130 4.93 -3.43 8.09
CA ALA A 130 5.07 -2.21 8.90
C ALA A 130 6.19 -2.36 9.94
N THR A 131 6.21 -3.47 10.69
CA THR A 131 7.20 -3.74 11.74
C THR A 131 8.61 -3.91 11.18
N THR A 132 8.77 -4.72 10.12
CA THR A 132 10.08 -4.97 9.50
C THR A 132 10.70 -3.74 8.85
N ARG A 133 9.89 -2.83 8.30
CA ARG A 133 10.36 -1.60 7.61
C ARG A 133 10.59 -0.42 8.56
N PHE A 134 10.10 -0.48 9.79
CA PHE A 134 10.17 0.65 10.74
C PHE A 134 11.58 0.88 11.28
N PHE A 135 12.30 -0.21 11.56
CA PHE A 135 13.64 -0.17 12.13
C PHE A 135 14.70 0.11 11.06
#